data_AF-A0AA37LSE6-F1
#
_entry.id   AF-A0AA37LSE6-F1
#
_cell.length_a   1.000
_cell.length_b   1.000
_cell.length_c   1.000
_cell.angle_alpha   90.00
_cell.angle_beta   90.00
_cell.angle_gamma   90.00
#
_symmetry.space_group_name_H-M   'P 1'
#
loop_
_entity.id
_entity.type
_entity.pdbx_description
1 polymer ?
#
loop_
_entity_poly.entity_id
_entity_poly.type
_entity_poly.pdbx_seq_one_letter_code
_entity_poly.pdbx_strand_id
1 'polypeptide(L)'
;MYQEGRTINDFAFIDSQSGRFKSTLLFASILRAFYEHPDWSQLHAFFTKRYGRSQMLVDREARKLAPPDDTLRQLSKKITHFKTDPSSVGLPRDLSRQLAAAGRAVRSRMIGPDPQATAIGPALSVALGAGGYMDLVYSGQPPGKYPERRRFGSELFDWRDDKFQPVVGPMATTRKGGRARCWAEWAELWSAVAEWVYEYDATSLEHYFLSGHTYKYRLSDEEHASVPIGARVPRKFLATDAIDAADAVRDVFAQLAENPAKFQGIEWDFLELEVKQEVRQRFYARFGRKDADAKKNVEGLTRRTPLESWNRLNYDEVSPVALKKCPDTFVGLDWEAWMLSIQGGDVVVVDTLFQALWAIIMLAHLPVNISIADKEDTFQKHRDPDVVYM
;
A
#
# COMPACT_ATOMS: atom_id res chain seq x y z
N MET A 1 7.65 -11.52 5.97
CA MET A 1 7.72 -12.81 6.68
C MET A 1 7.09 -12.55 8.05
N TYR A 2 5.90 -13.10 8.31
CA TYR A 2 5.25 -12.98 9.62
C TYR A 2 6.09 -13.76 10.65
N GLN A 3 6.40 -13.16 11.81
CA GLN A 3 7.17 -13.83 12.86
C GLN A 3 6.49 -15.13 13.26
N GLU A 4 7.20 -16.26 13.18
CA GLU A 4 6.74 -17.55 13.73
C GLU A 4 6.37 -17.39 15.21
N GLY A 5 5.24 -17.99 15.61
CA GLY A 5 4.84 -18.11 17.02
C GLY A 5 3.68 -17.23 17.49
N ARG A 6 2.97 -16.50 16.61
CA ARG A 6 1.74 -15.79 16.99
C ARG A 6 0.49 -16.64 16.75
N THR A 7 -0.38 -16.75 17.75
CA THR A 7 -1.66 -17.44 17.68
C THR A 7 -2.78 -16.52 17.18
N ILE A 8 -3.91 -17.09 16.71
CA ILE A 8 -5.11 -16.31 16.35
C ILE A 8 -5.59 -15.43 17.52
N ASN A 9 -5.42 -15.90 18.76
CA ASN A 9 -5.76 -15.14 19.95
C ASN A 9 -4.85 -13.92 20.15
N ASP A 10 -3.56 -14.02 19.79
CA ASP A 10 -2.67 -12.87 19.79
C ASP A 10 -3.10 -11.85 18.73
N PHE A 11 -3.53 -12.29 17.54
CA PHE A 11 -4.06 -11.39 16.52
C PHE A 11 -5.35 -10.71 16.96
N ALA A 12 -6.29 -11.44 17.57
CA ALA A 12 -7.54 -10.89 18.09
C ALA A 12 -7.31 -9.94 19.27
N PHE A 13 -6.35 -10.26 20.15
CA PHE A 13 -5.93 -9.38 21.24
C PHE A 13 -5.30 -8.09 20.70
N ILE A 14 -4.35 -8.19 19.77
CA ILE A 14 -3.76 -7.01 19.12
C ILE A 14 -4.85 -6.22 18.41
N ASP A 15 -5.79 -6.86 17.70
CA ASP A 15 -6.83 -6.17 16.96
C ASP A 15 -7.82 -5.42 17.87
N SER A 16 -8.26 -6.07 18.95
CA SER A 16 -9.16 -5.47 19.93
C SER A 16 -8.53 -4.37 20.78
N GLN A 17 -7.21 -4.39 20.98
CA GLN A 17 -6.50 -3.40 21.80
C GLN A 17 -5.78 -2.31 20.99
N SER A 18 -5.43 -2.57 19.73
CA SER A 18 -4.78 -1.59 18.85
C SER A 18 -5.80 -0.64 18.22
N GLY A 19 -5.40 0.61 17.99
CA GLY A 19 -6.17 1.54 17.14
C GLY A 19 -5.96 1.27 15.65
N ARG A 20 -5.80 0.01 15.24
CA ARG A 20 -5.39 -0.38 13.88
C ARG A 20 -6.37 0.11 12.83
N PHE A 21 -7.67 -0.06 13.02
CA PHE A 21 -8.67 0.46 12.09
C PHE A 21 -8.54 1.98 11.88
N LYS A 22 -8.44 2.74 12.98
CA LYS A 22 -8.22 4.20 12.91
C LYS A 22 -6.90 4.53 12.21
N SER A 23 -5.84 3.81 12.53
CA SER A 23 -4.52 3.96 11.89
C SER A 23 -4.58 3.68 10.40
N THR A 24 -5.29 2.61 9.98
CA THR A 24 -5.49 2.23 8.59
C THR A 24 -6.18 3.34 7.82
N LEU A 25 -7.24 3.94 8.37
CA LEU A 25 -7.92 5.06 7.72
C LEU A 25 -7.03 6.31 7.59
N LEU A 26 -6.23 6.62 8.61
CA LEU A 26 -5.29 7.74 8.57
C LEU A 26 -4.19 7.50 7.53
N PHE A 27 -3.56 6.32 7.52
CA PHE A 27 -2.59 5.95 6.49
C PHE A 27 -3.21 5.94 5.10
N ALA A 28 -4.45 5.45 4.95
CA ALA A 28 -5.13 5.43 3.66
C ALA A 28 -5.36 6.85 3.13
N SER A 29 -5.77 7.79 3.99
CA SER A 29 -5.91 9.20 3.62
C SER A 29 -4.59 9.81 3.15
N ILE A 30 -3.48 9.52 3.86
CA ILE A 30 -2.15 9.99 3.47
C ILE A 30 -1.76 9.39 2.13
N LEU A 31 -1.79 8.06 2.00
CA LEU A 31 -1.42 7.34 0.79
C LEU A 31 -2.25 7.76 -0.43
N ARG A 32 -3.55 8.03 -0.25
CA ARG A 32 -4.42 8.53 -1.32
C ARG A 32 -4.00 9.91 -1.81
N ALA A 33 -3.66 10.82 -0.91
CA ALA A 33 -3.17 12.16 -1.28
C ALA A 33 -1.90 12.09 -2.13
N PHE A 34 -1.02 11.13 -1.86
CA PHE A 34 0.15 10.85 -2.70
C PHE A 34 -0.27 10.19 -4.02
N TYR A 35 -1.10 9.14 -3.98
CA TYR A 35 -1.53 8.38 -5.16
C TYR A 35 -2.21 9.25 -6.22
N GLU A 36 -3.12 10.13 -5.79
CA GLU A 36 -3.92 10.99 -6.66
C GLU A 36 -3.17 12.25 -7.11
N HIS A 37 -1.93 12.47 -6.62
CA HIS A 37 -1.18 13.67 -6.95
C HIS A 37 -0.86 13.73 -8.46
N PRO A 38 -1.16 14.85 -9.16
CA PRO A 38 -1.05 14.94 -10.61
C PRO A 38 0.40 14.91 -11.12
N ASP A 39 1.35 15.38 -10.30
CA ASP A 39 2.77 15.45 -10.65
C ASP A 39 3.66 14.88 -9.54
N TRP A 40 3.93 13.58 -9.63
CA TRP A 40 4.85 12.90 -8.72
C TRP A 40 6.29 13.40 -8.81
N SER A 41 6.71 13.92 -9.97
CA SER A 41 8.05 14.48 -10.12
C SER A 41 8.24 15.73 -9.29
N GLN A 42 7.19 16.55 -9.18
CA GLN A 42 7.15 17.68 -8.27
C GLN A 42 7.25 17.25 -6.81
N LEU A 43 6.55 16.19 -6.41
CA LEU A 43 6.66 15.63 -5.05
C LEU A 43 8.09 15.17 -4.75
N HIS A 44 8.63 14.30 -5.59
CA HIS A 44 9.98 13.79 -5.41
C HIS A 44 11.01 14.92 -5.42
N ALA A 45 10.93 15.85 -6.38
CA ALA A 45 11.80 17.02 -6.41
C ALA A 45 11.69 17.84 -5.13
N PHE A 46 10.48 18.08 -4.61
CA PHE A 46 10.29 18.78 -3.34
C PHE A 46 10.98 18.07 -2.17
N PHE A 47 10.79 16.75 -2.04
CA PHE A 47 11.39 15.97 -0.95
C PHE A 47 12.91 15.76 -1.11
N THR A 48 13.44 15.75 -2.35
CA THR A 48 14.88 15.52 -2.65
C THR A 48 15.71 16.79 -2.84
N LYS A 49 15.10 17.94 -3.15
CA LYS A 49 15.76 19.24 -3.44
C LYS A 49 16.66 19.74 -2.30
N ARG A 50 16.60 19.11 -1.12
CA ARG A 50 17.31 19.57 0.08
C ARG A 50 18.85 19.47 0.00
N TYR A 51 19.44 18.53 -0.77
CA TYR A 51 20.92 18.34 -0.78
C TYR A 51 21.58 17.95 -2.12
N GLY A 52 21.04 18.34 -3.28
CA GLY A 52 21.81 18.24 -4.53
C GLY A 52 23.04 19.15 -4.51
N ARG A 53 24.26 18.61 -4.71
CA ARG A 53 25.55 19.37 -4.70
C ARG A 53 25.54 20.64 -5.57
N SER A 54 24.72 20.70 -6.62
CA SER A 54 24.60 21.84 -7.53
C SER A 54 23.48 22.84 -7.17
N GLN A 55 22.51 22.46 -6.33
CA GLN A 55 21.36 23.29 -5.95
C GLN A 55 21.57 24.06 -4.63
N MET A 56 22.73 23.91 -3.99
CA MET A 56 23.08 24.69 -2.79
C MET A 56 23.05 26.21 -3.02
N LEU A 57 23.15 26.66 -4.28
CA LEU A 57 23.31 28.08 -4.64
C LEU A 57 22.07 28.76 -5.25
N VAL A 58 21.02 28.04 -5.66
CA VAL A 58 20.03 28.61 -6.59
C VAL A 58 18.70 29.02 -5.94
N ASP A 59 18.36 28.54 -4.73
CA ASP A 59 17.05 28.89 -4.15
C ASP A 59 17.06 28.93 -2.61
N ARG A 60 17.36 30.12 -2.07
CA ARG A 60 17.33 30.40 -0.62
C ARG A 60 15.89 30.41 -0.05
N GLU A 61 14.88 30.66 -0.88
CA GLU A 61 13.48 30.83 -0.46
C GLU A 61 12.73 29.48 -0.32
N ALA A 62 13.12 28.46 -1.08
CA ALA A 62 12.68 27.06 -0.88
C ALA A 62 13.14 26.47 0.48
N ARG A 63 13.85 27.27 1.27
CA ARG A 63 14.30 26.99 2.63
C ARG A 63 13.68 28.04 3.63
N LYS A 64 12.36 28.17 3.82
CA LYS A 64 11.65 28.80 5.00
C LYS A 64 10.58 28.01 5.82
N LEU A 65 10.82 27.67 7.11
CA LEU A 65 10.08 26.68 7.94
C LEU A 65 9.11 27.51 8.74
N ALA A 66 7.82 27.21 8.62
CA ALA A 66 6.84 27.85 9.45
C ALA A 66 6.93 27.22 10.85
N PRO A 67 6.95 28.03 11.92
CA PRO A 67 6.74 27.50 13.26
C PRO A 67 5.38 26.79 13.33
N PRO A 68 5.22 25.75 14.16
CA PRO A 68 3.92 25.16 14.46
C PRO A 68 2.92 26.25 14.89
N ASP A 69 1.68 26.19 14.39
CA ASP A 69 0.62 27.15 14.75
C ASP A 69 0.30 27.21 16.27
N ASP A 70 0.76 26.23 17.06
CA ASP A 70 0.48 26.12 18.49
C ASP A 70 1.74 25.73 19.27
N THR A 71 2.55 26.69 19.77
CA THR A 71 3.04 26.72 21.17
C THR A 71 3.98 27.88 21.53
N LEU A 72 3.61 28.48 22.66
CA LEU A 72 4.29 29.32 23.65
C LEU A 72 5.81 29.61 23.55
N ARG A 73 6.11 30.91 23.69
CA ARG A 73 7.37 31.57 24.09
C ARG A 73 8.55 31.46 23.12
N GLN A 74 8.58 32.41 22.19
CA GLN A 74 9.78 32.81 21.45
C GLN A 74 10.84 33.40 22.41
N LEU A 75 11.77 32.57 22.88
CA LEU A 75 13.08 33.06 23.30
C LEU A 75 13.92 33.27 22.05
N SER A 76 14.52 34.46 21.95
CA SER A 76 15.25 35.04 20.83
C SER A 76 16.45 34.20 20.33
N LYS A 77 16.17 33.05 19.71
CA LYS A 77 17.17 32.28 18.97
C LYS A 77 17.04 32.62 17.49
N LYS A 78 18.20 32.97 16.91
CA LYS A 78 18.41 33.25 15.48
C LYS A 78 17.60 32.24 14.65
N ILE A 79 16.56 32.75 14.00
CA ILE A 79 15.58 31.91 13.31
C ILE A 79 16.25 31.41 12.03
N THR A 80 16.48 30.09 11.95
CA THR A 80 16.86 29.44 10.70
C THR A 80 15.58 28.98 10.03
N HIS A 81 15.28 29.52 8.84
CA HIS A 81 14.05 29.23 8.11
C HIS A 81 14.35 28.07 7.07
N PHE A 82 13.43 27.11 6.80
CA PHE A 82 13.40 25.99 5.77
C PHE A 82 12.00 25.64 5.07
N LYS A 83 11.72 25.64 3.74
CA LYS A 83 10.33 25.75 3.19
C LYS A 83 9.83 24.34 3.00
N THR A 84 9.44 23.76 4.11
CA THR A 84 8.96 22.38 4.21
C THR A 84 7.44 22.30 4.15
N ASP A 85 6.74 23.37 3.78
CA ASP A 85 5.29 23.35 3.68
C ASP A 85 4.85 22.44 2.51
N PRO A 86 4.28 21.26 2.78
CA PRO A 86 3.86 20.33 1.74
C PRO A 86 2.72 20.90 0.87
N SER A 87 2.00 21.94 1.32
CA SER A 87 0.95 22.57 0.51
C SER A 87 1.47 23.27 -0.73
N SER A 88 2.76 23.60 -0.77
CA SER A 88 3.42 24.11 -1.98
C SER A 88 3.48 23.09 -3.12
N VAL A 89 3.29 21.80 -2.81
CA VAL A 89 3.19 20.70 -3.76
C VAL A 89 1.88 19.93 -3.57
N GLY A 90 0.80 20.63 -3.20
CA GLY A 90 -0.54 20.03 -3.16
C GLY A 90 -0.79 19.01 -2.05
N LEU A 91 0.11 18.86 -1.07
CA LEU A 91 -0.06 17.95 0.07
C LEU A 91 -0.55 18.70 1.33
N PRO A 92 -1.15 18.00 2.32
CA PRO A 92 -1.60 18.62 3.56
C PRO A 92 -0.47 19.33 4.32
N ARG A 93 -0.72 20.55 4.82
CA ARG A 93 0.26 21.34 5.59
C ARG A 93 0.78 20.62 6.82
N ASP A 94 -0.10 19.84 7.45
CA ASP A 94 0.13 19.11 8.68
C ASP A 94 0.54 17.65 8.46
N LEU A 95 1.03 17.29 7.26
CA LEU A 95 1.40 15.91 6.89
C LEU A 95 2.24 15.18 7.95
N SER A 96 3.29 15.82 8.49
CA SER A 96 4.11 15.19 9.55
C SER A 96 3.29 14.89 10.81
N ARG A 97 2.36 15.78 11.20
CA ARG A 97 1.44 15.55 12.34
C ARG A 97 0.46 14.42 12.05
N GLN A 98 -0.03 14.31 10.81
CA GLN A 98 -0.92 13.22 10.39
C GLN A 98 -0.19 11.86 10.44
N LEU A 99 1.06 11.79 9.96
CA LEU A 99 1.92 10.61 10.09
C LEU A 99 2.13 10.24 11.56
N ALA A 100 2.45 11.22 12.42
CA ALA A 100 2.59 11.00 13.85
C ALA A 100 1.29 10.47 14.48
N ALA A 101 0.14 11.02 14.08
CA ALA A 101 -1.17 10.58 14.57
C ALA A 101 -1.49 9.15 14.13
N ALA A 102 -1.15 8.77 12.89
CA ALA A 102 -1.30 7.41 12.38
C ALA A 102 -0.41 6.43 13.15
N GLY A 103 0.90 6.75 13.28
CA GLY A 103 1.86 5.95 14.05
C GLY A 103 1.44 5.75 15.51
N ARG A 104 0.91 6.80 16.17
CA ARG A 104 0.37 6.67 17.54
C ARG A 104 -0.89 5.82 17.60
N ALA A 105 -1.82 6.00 16.66
CA ALA A 105 -3.08 5.28 16.66
C ALA A 105 -2.83 3.77 16.62
N VAL A 106 -1.86 3.32 15.84
CA VAL A 106 -1.53 1.90 15.73
C VAL A 106 -1.04 1.32 17.06
N ARG A 107 -0.23 2.08 17.81
CA ARG A 107 0.35 1.66 19.10
C ARG A 107 -0.55 1.93 20.30
N SER A 108 -1.75 2.50 20.09
CA SER A 108 -2.66 2.86 21.16
C SER A 108 -2.79 1.71 22.17
N ARG A 109 -2.37 1.95 23.43
CA ARG A 109 -2.46 1.03 24.57
C ARG A 109 -1.55 -0.22 24.50
N MET A 110 -0.62 -0.29 23.55
CA MET A 110 0.28 -1.43 23.37
C MET A 110 1.75 -1.07 23.61
N ILE A 111 2.49 -1.99 24.23
CA ILE A 111 3.96 -1.95 24.38
C ILE A 111 4.51 -3.16 23.60
N GLY A 112 5.38 -2.95 22.62
CA GLY A 112 5.97 -4.03 21.80
C GLY A 112 6.07 -3.69 20.30
N PRO A 113 6.69 -4.57 19.48
CA PRO A 113 6.96 -4.28 18.06
C PRO A 113 5.69 -4.15 17.21
N ASP A 114 5.84 -3.36 16.14
CA ASP A 114 4.82 -2.50 15.54
C ASP A 114 3.65 -3.19 14.84
N PRO A 115 2.40 -2.89 15.22
CA PRO A 115 1.24 -3.13 14.36
C PRO A 115 1.20 -2.19 13.13
N GLN A 116 2.25 -1.40 12.86
CA GLN A 116 2.34 -0.45 11.74
C GLN A 116 2.29 -1.15 10.38
N ALA A 117 3.13 -2.17 10.15
CA ALA A 117 3.12 -2.91 8.88
C ALA A 117 1.76 -3.57 8.62
N THR A 118 1.10 -4.06 9.68
CA THR A 118 -0.25 -4.65 9.60
C THR A 118 -1.35 -3.63 9.32
N ALA A 119 -1.13 -2.35 9.59
CA ALA A 119 -2.07 -1.27 9.24
C ALA A 119 -1.84 -0.72 7.83
N ILE A 120 -0.58 -0.69 7.36
CA ILE A 120 -0.19 -0.13 6.05
C ILE A 120 -0.70 -1.00 4.89
N GLY A 121 -0.59 -2.33 4.99
CA GLY A 121 -1.10 -3.24 3.96
C GLY A 121 -2.58 -2.99 3.61
N PRO A 122 -3.49 -3.06 4.60
CA PRO A 122 -4.89 -2.68 4.41
C PRO A 122 -5.08 -1.21 3.97
N ALA A 123 -4.26 -0.29 4.47
CA ALA A 123 -4.34 1.11 4.08
C ALA A 123 -4.03 1.34 2.59
N LEU A 124 -3.11 0.56 2.00
CA LEU A 124 -2.85 0.59 0.56
C LEU A 124 -4.10 0.16 -0.22
N SER A 125 -4.74 -0.93 0.18
CA SER A 125 -5.97 -1.39 -0.45
C SER A 125 -7.09 -0.34 -0.37
N VAL A 126 -7.30 0.27 0.81
CA VAL A 126 -8.30 1.34 0.99
C VAL A 126 -7.94 2.61 0.21
N ALA A 127 -6.66 2.98 0.14
CA ALA A 127 -6.20 4.19 -0.55
C ALA A 127 -6.36 4.08 -2.06
N LEU A 128 -5.92 2.94 -2.63
CA LEU A 128 -5.82 2.71 -4.07
C LEU A 128 -7.10 2.09 -4.67
N GLY A 129 -7.93 1.45 -3.83
CA GLY A 129 -9.01 0.58 -4.28
C GLY A 129 -8.50 -0.78 -4.73
N ALA A 130 -9.43 -1.72 -4.98
CA ALA A 130 -9.11 -3.07 -5.40
C ALA A 130 -8.36 -3.10 -6.76
N GLY A 131 -8.78 -2.28 -7.72
CA GLY A 131 -8.09 -2.15 -9.01
C GLY A 131 -6.69 -1.54 -8.86
N GLY A 132 -6.56 -0.42 -8.14
CA GLY A 132 -5.25 0.19 -7.88
C GLY A 132 -4.29 -0.73 -7.11
N TYR A 133 -4.80 -1.57 -6.20
CA TYR A 133 -4.00 -2.60 -5.53
C TYR A 133 -3.56 -3.71 -6.50
N MET A 134 -4.44 -4.16 -7.40
CA MET A 134 -4.08 -5.08 -8.48
C MET A 134 -2.95 -4.50 -9.34
N ASP A 135 -3.08 -3.25 -9.77
CA ASP A 135 -2.04 -2.58 -10.56
C ASP A 135 -0.71 -2.49 -9.80
N LEU A 136 -0.75 -2.24 -8.49
CA LEU A 136 0.44 -2.17 -7.66
C LEU A 136 1.16 -3.52 -7.54
N VAL A 137 0.42 -4.60 -7.28
CA VAL A 137 0.98 -5.95 -7.06
C VAL A 137 1.33 -6.62 -8.39
N TYR A 138 0.46 -6.46 -9.38
CA TYR A 138 0.57 -7.18 -10.64
C TYR A 138 1.25 -6.38 -11.76
N SER A 139 1.10 -5.06 -11.80
CA SER A 139 1.71 -4.20 -12.83
C SER A 139 1.41 -4.69 -14.27
N GLY A 140 0.22 -5.26 -14.51
CA GLY A 140 -0.17 -5.81 -15.80
C GLY A 140 0.52 -7.14 -16.18
N GLN A 141 1.30 -7.74 -15.27
CA GLN A 141 1.99 -9.01 -15.49
C GLN A 141 1.24 -10.17 -14.79
N PRO A 142 1.32 -11.40 -15.33
CA PRO A 142 0.76 -12.56 -14.66
C PRO A 142 1.53 -12.91 -13.37
N PRO A 143 0.85 -13.51 -12.37
CA PRO A 143 1.47 -14.00 -11.15
C PRO A 143 2.72 -14.86 -11.42
N GLY A 144 3.75 -14.69 -10.59
CA GLY A 144 4.98 -15.50 -10.67
C GLY A 144 5.95 -15.17 -11.82
N LYS A 145 5.64 -14.23 -12.74
CA LYS A 145 6.54 -13.82 -13.83
C LYS A 145 7.32 -12.54 -13.56
N TYR A 146 7.57 -12.21 -12.30
CA TYR A 146 8.30 -10.98 -11.93
C TYR A 146 9.80 -11.25 -12.00
N PRO A 147 10.56 -10.44 -12.76
CA PRO A 147 12.00 -10.49 -12.65
C PRO A 147 12.40 -10.03 -11.24
N GLU A 148 13.26 -10.79 -10.58
CA GLU A 148 13.90 -10.36 -9.33
C GLU A 148 14.71 -9.11 -9.63
N ARG A 149 14.50 -8.06 -8.84
CA ARG A 149 15.17 -6.78 -9.05
C ARG A 149 16.07 -6.46 -7.87
N ARG A 150 17.22 -5.84 -8.14
CA ARG A 150 18.15 -5.42 -7.10
C ARG A 150 18.32 -3.92 -7.11
N ARG A 151 18.38 -3.33 -5.93
CA ARG A 151 18.60 -1.89 -5.77
C ARG A 151 20.09 -1.60 -5.62
N PHE A 152 20.62 -0.70 -6.44
CA PHE A 152 21.96 -0.14 -6.31
C PHE A 152 21.85 1.39 -6.27
N GLY A 153 22.04 1.97 -5.08
CA GLY A 153 21.80 3.41 -4.88
C GLY A 153 20.31 3.76 -5.08
N SER A 154 20.04 4.76 -5.93
CA SER A 154 18.68 5.20 -6.30
C SER A 154 18.12 4.49 -7.55
N GLU A 155 18.84 3.50 -8.07
CA GLU A 155 18.47 2.80 -9.29
C GLU A 155 18.12 1.35 -8.99
N LEU A 156 17.10 0.87 -9.69
CA LEU A 156 16.59 -0.48 -9.57
C LEU A 156 16.92 -1.24 -10.83
N PHE A 157 17.58 -2.37 -10.70
CA PHE A 157 18.12 -3.16 -11.80
C PHE A 157 17.39 -4.50 -11.90
N ASP A 158 17.16 -4.98 -13.13
CA ASP A 158 16.72 -6.33 -13.43
C ASP A 158 17.62 -6.99 -14.48
N TRP A 159 17.49 -8.30 -14.61
CA TRP A 159 18.04 -9.03 -15.74
C TRP A 159 17.02 -9.00 -16.89
N ARG A 160 17.43 -8.44 -18.03
CA ARG A 160 16.70 -8.48 -19.31
C ARG A 160 17.64 -8.90 -20.42
N ASP A 161 17.26 -9.92 -21.18
CA ASP A 161 18.02 -10.41 -22.33
C ASP A 161 19.52 -10.63 -22.01
N ASP A 162 19.80 -11.35 -20.91
CA ASP A 162 21.13 -11.63 -20.36
C ASP A 162 21.98 -10.40 -20.00
N LYS A 163 21.35 -9.24 -19.81
CA LYS A 163 22.00 -8.00 -19.36
C LYS A 163 21.37 -7.50 -18.09
N PHE A 164 22.23 -7.12 -17.14
CA PHE A 164 21.82 -6.47 -15.90
C PHE A 164 21.69 -4.97 -16.13
N GLN A 165 20.46 -4.46 -16.19
CA GLN A 165 20.16 -3.09 -16.63
C GLN A 165 19.23 -2.36 -15.65
N PRO A 166 19.29 -1.02 -15.58
CA PRO A 166 18.36 -0.24 -14.76
C PRO A 166 16.95 -0.30 -15.37
N VAL A 167 16.00 -0.76 -14.57
CA VAL A 167 14.55 -0.86 -14.87
C VAL A 167 13.87 0.47 -14.66
N VAL A 168 14.32 1.17 -13.63
CA VAL A 168 13.87 2.49 -13.25
C VAL A 168 15.14 3.30 -13.03
N GLY A 169 15.41 4.17 -14.00
CA GLY A 169 16.39 5.23 -13.82
C GLY A 169 15.90 6.25 -12.79
N PRO A 170 16.74 7.22 -12.38
CA PRO A 170 16.30 8.32 -11.53
C PRO A 170 15.03 8.92 -12.13
N MET A 171 13.99 9.10 -11.30
CA MET A 171 12.66 9.57 -11.73
C MET A 171 12.79 10.64 -12.81
N ALA A 172 12.51 10.29 -14.07
CA ALA A 172 12.54 11.23 -15.16
C ALA A 172 11.42 12.23 -14.90
N THR A 173 11.78 13.48 -14.61
CA THR A 173 10.89 14.58 -14.21
C THR A 173 9.90 15.02 -15.28
N THR A 174 9.66 14.19 -16.30
CA THR A 174 8.95 14.52 -17.54
C THR A 174 7.82 13.56 -17.90
N ARG A 175 7.53 12.51 -17.10
CA ARG A 175 6.39 11.61 -17.38
C ARG A 175 5.18 11.96 -16.52
N LYS A 176 4.10 12.41 -17.18
CA LYS A 176 2.78 12.71 -16.59
C LYS A 176 2.30 11.57 -15.68
N GLY A 177 1.74 11.97 -14.53
CA GLY A 177 1.19 11.17 -13.42
C GLY A 177 0.06 10.20 -13.79
N GLY A 178 -0.24 9.29 -12.85
CA GLY A 178 -1.48 8.52 -12.80
C GLY A 178 -1.29 6.99 -12.74
N ARG A 179 -1.98 6.35 -11.78
CA ARG A 179 -2.30 4.91 -11.52
C ARG A 179 -1.32 3.80 -11.92
N ALA A 180 -0.70 3.86 -13.10
CA ALA A 180 0.25 2.91 -13.68
C ALA A 180 1.70 3.07 -13.17
N ARG A 181 1.88 3.42 -11.89
CA ARG A 181 3.22 3.60 -11.29
C ARG A 181 3.73 2.29 -10.74
N CYS A 182 4.99 1.98 -11.01
CA CYS A 182 5.58 0.76 -10.49
C CYS A 182 6.02 0.96 -9.03
N TRP A 183 6.14 -0.15 -8.32
CA TRP A 183 6.61 -0.20 -6.94
C TRP A 183 7.96 0.52 -6.70
N ALA A 184 8.79 0.67 -7.74
CA ALA A 184 10.11 1.28 -7.63
C ALA A 184 9.99 2.79 -7.45
N GLU A 185 9.09 3.39 -8.21
CA GLU A 185 8.79 4.82 -8.12
C GLU A 185 8.16 5.15 -6.76
N TRP A 186 7.31 4.27 -6.23
CA TRP A 186 6.78 4.37 -4.87
C TRP A 186 7.88 4.27 -3.81
N ALA A 187 8.80 3.31 -3.94
CA ALA A 187 9.91 3.13 -3.01
C ALA A 187 10.87 4.33 -3.02
N GLU A 188 11.19 4.88 -4.19
CA GLU A 188 12.03 6.08 -4.32
C GLU A 188 11.34 7.31 -3.71
N LEU A 189 10.06 7.55 -4.00
CA LEU A 189 9.34 8.66 -3.40
C LEU A 189 9.26 8.56 -1.88
N TRP A 190 8.86 7.40 -1.34
CA TRP A 190 8.77 7.22 0.11
C TRP A 190 10.13 7.22 0.81
N SER A 191 11.21 6.84 0.10
CA SER A 191 12.57 7.05 0.59
C SER A 191 12.87 8.54 0.78
N ALA A 192 12.49 9.39 -0.19
CA ALA A 192 12.66 10.84 -0.07
C ALA A 192 11.77 11.45 1.02
N VAL A 193 10.51 11.00 1.11
CA VAL A 193 9.56 11.45 2.16
C VAL A 193 10.08 11.08 3.56
N ALA A 194 10.55 9.85 3.76
CA ALA A 194 11.06 9.38 5.06
C ALA A 194 12.33 10.13 5.50
N GLU A 195 13.19 10.54 4.55
CA GLU A 195 14.31 11.44 4.85
C GLU A 195 13.83 12.85 5.18
N TRP A 196 12.86 13.38 4.45
CA TRP A 196 12.28 14.70 4.75
C TRP A 196 11.61 14.75 6.13
N VAL A 197 10.84 13.72 6.53
CA VAL A 197 10.21 13.65 7.86
C VAL A 197 11.28 13.63 8.95
N TYR A 198 12.31 12.81 8.80
CA TYR A 198 13.41 12.74 9.76
C TYR A 198 14.17 14.08 9.85
N GLU A 199 14.44 14.74 8.73
CA GLU A 199 15.02 16.09 8.71
C GLU A 199 14.13 17.13 9.41
N TYR A 200 12.83 17.10 9.14
CA TYR A 200 11.84 18.00 9.76
C TYR A 200 11.80 17.82 11.28
N ASP A 201 11.69 16.58 11.76
CA ASP A 201 11.60 16.27 13.19
C ASP A 201 12.94 16.52 13.92
N ALA A 202 14.07 16.11 13.33
CA ALA A 202 15.40 16.36 13.92
C ALA A 202 15.67 17.86 14.08
N THR A 203 15.40 18.65 13.04
CA THR A 203 15.56 20.11 13.08
C THR A 203 14.61 20.75 14.09
N SER A 204 13.36 20.28 14.15
CA SER A 204 12.36 20.80 15.10
C SER A 204 12.75 20.52 16.56
N LEU A 205 13.49 19.43 16.83
CA LEU A 205 14.08 19.15 18.14
C LEU A 205 15.20 20.12 18.49
N GLU A 206 16.16 20.34 17.58
CA GLU A 206 17.28 21.26 17.78
C GLU A 206 16.80 22.69 18.13
N HIS A 207 15.67 23.08 17.55
CA HIS A 207 15.06 24.39 17.76
C HIS A 207 13.96 24.43 18.84
N TYR A 208 13.75 23.35 19.60
CA TYR A 208 12.77 23.28 20.69
C TYR A 208 11.31 23.55 20.26
N PHE A 209 10.96 23.26 19.00
CA PHE A 209 9.63 23.56 18.44
C PHE A 209 8.59 22.43 18.61
N LEU A 210 8.93 21.29 19.19
CA LEU A 210 8.02 20.13 19.23
C LEU A 210 7.15 20.07 20.49
N SER A 211 5.86 19.77 20.26
CA SER A 211 4.88 19.44 21.30
C SER A 211 5.32 18.26 22.18
N GLY A 212 4.79 18.19 23.40
CA GLY A 212 5.07 17.15 24.41
C GLY A 212 4.60 15.72 24.06
N HIS A 213 4.27 15.45 22.80
CA HIS A 213 3.62 14.21 22.35
C HIS A 213 4.49 13.31 21.47
N THR A 214 5.80 13.56 21.42
CA THR A 214 6.77 12.65 20.76
C THR A 214 7.41 11.78 21.84
N TYR A 215 7.33 10.45 21.69
CA TYR A 215 8.16 9.54 22.49
C TYR A 215 9.60 9.80 22.04
N LYS A 216 10.35 10.55 22.85
CA LYS A 216 11.73 10.90 22.54
C LYS A 216 12.61 9.84 23.19
N TYR A 217 13.39 9.12 22.40
CA TYR A 217 14.64 8.60 22.96
C TYR A 217 15.43 9.83 23.42
N ARG A 218 15.47 10.04 24.73
CA ARG A 218 16.28 11.09 25.31
C ARG A 218 17.72 10.60 25.20
N LEU A 219 18.48 11.23 24.30
CA LEU A 219 19.93 11.05 24.22
C LEU A 219 20.52 11.11 25.63
N SER A 220 21.36 10.15 25.98
CA SER A 220 22.17 10.25 27.19
C SER A 220 23.11 11.45 27.07
N ASP A 221 23.62 11.96 28.20
CA ASP A 221 24.58 13.08 28.17
C ASP A 221 25.85 12.72 27.37
N GLU A 222 26.23 11.44 27.35
CA GLU A 222 27.35 10.89 26.58
C GLU A 222 27.06 10.87 25.07
N GLU A 223 25.84 10.45 24.68
CA GLU A 223 25.41 10.47 23.28
C GLU A 223 25.26 11.91 22.78
N HIS A 224 24.74 12.81 23.61
CA HIS A 224 24.64 14.22 23.30
C HIS A 224 26.03 14.87 23.17
N ALA A 225 27.01 14.48 24.00
CA ALA A 225 28.39 14.93 23.89
C ALA A 225 29.10 14.35 22.64
N SER A 226 28.65 13.18 22.15
CA SER A 226 29.19 12.55 20.94
C SER A 226 28.70 13.17 19.62
N VAL A 227 27.60 13.93 19.66
CA VAL A 227 27.08 14.66 18.50
C VAL A 227 27.74 16.04 18.47
N PRO A 228 28.53 16.38 17.43
CA PRO A 228 29.16 17.69 17.33
C PRO A 228 28.12 18.82 17.41
N ILE A 229 28.49 19.94 18.04
CA ILE A 229 27.62 21.11 18.14
C ILE A 229 27.23 21.58 16.72
N GLY A 230 25.93 21.56 16.42
CA GLY A 230 25.39 21.93 15.10
C GLY A 230 25.37 20.78 14.07
N ALA A 231 25.75 19.56 14.46
CA ALA A 231 25.56 18.37 13.63
C ALA A 231 24.17 17.76 13.84
N ARG A 232 23.59 17.25 12.75
CA ARG A 232 22.31 16.53 12.74
C ARG A 232 22.35 15.37 13.73
N VAL A 233 21.37 15.29 14.61
CA VAL A 233 21.19 14.13 15.50
C VAL A 233 20.99 12.87 14.64
N PRO A 234 21.85 11.84 14.76
CA PRO A 234 21.73 10.62 13.95
C PRO A 234 20.38 9.90 14.06
N ARG A 235 19.91 9.31 12.94
CA ARG A 235 18.58 8.67 12.81
C ARG A 235 18.34 7.61 13.88
N LYS A 236 19.38 6.84 14.23
CA LYS A 236 19.33 5.80 15.28
C LYS A 236 18.94 6.31 16.68
N PHE A 237 19.04 7.62 16.91
CA PHE A 237 18.69 8.24 18.18
C PHE A 237 17.36 9.00 18.13
N LEU A 238 16.65 8.98 17.00
CA LEU A 238 15.40 9.69 16.77
C LEU A 238 14.34 8.72 16.25
N ALA A 239 13.48 8.27 17.16
CA ALA A 239 12.34 7.39 16.89
C ALA A 239 11.05 8.10 17.32
N THR A 240 10.65 9.13 16.56
CA THR A 240 9.35 9.79 16.78
C THR A 240 8.25 8.99 16.07
N ASP A 241 6.99 9.15 16.50
CA ASP A 241 5.86 8.49 15.82
C ASP A 241 5.78 8.82 14.32
N ALA A 242 6.20 10.02 13.91
CA ALA A 242 6.22 10.43 12.51
C ALA A 242 7.34 9.75 11.73
N ILE A 243 8.55 9.69 12.30
CA ILE A 243 9.70 9.02 11.69
C ILE A 243 9.41 7.53 11.54
N ASP A 244 8.95 6.88 12.62
CA ASP A 244 8.60 5.46 12.62
C ASP A 244 7.54 5.15 11.55
N ALA A 245 6.47 5.95 11.51
CA ALA A 245 5.38 5.78 10.55
C ALA A 245 5.86 5.96 9.10
N ALA A 246 6.69 6.97 8.83
CA ALA A 246 7.23 7.22 7.49
C ALA A 246 8.21 6.11 7.06
N ASP A 247 9.04 5.62 7.99
CA ASP A 247 9.96 4.51 7.77
C ASP A 247 9.23 3.21 7.48
N ALA A 248 8.15 2.93 8.21
CA ALA A 248 7.34 1.74 7.96
C ALA A 248 6.73 1.75 6.55
N VAL A 249 6.24 2.90 6.07
CA VAL A 249 5.71 3.01 4.70
C VAL A 249 6.83 2.86 3.66
N ARG A 250 7.99 3.51 3.88
CA ARG A 250 9.18 3.33 3.04
C ARG A 250 9.57 1.86 2.94
N ASP A 251 9.61 1.16 4.07
CA ASP A 251 10.08 -0.23 4.13
C ASP A 251 9.11 -1.19 3.46
N VAL A 252 7.79 -0.96 3.58
CA VAL A 252 6.78 -1.71 2.84
C VAL A 252 6.97 -1.55 1.33
N PHE A 253 7.15 -0.32 0.83
CA PHE A 253 7.38 -0.10 -0.59
C PHE A 253 8.75 -0.60 -1.06
N ALA A 254 9.78 -0.54 -0.22
CA ALA A 254 11.10 -1.12 -0.52
C ALA A 254 11.03 -2.65 -0.63
N GLN A 255 10.25 -3.32 0.23
CA GLN A 255 10.04 -4.77 0.15
C GLN A 255 9.19 -5.17 -1.06
N LEU A 256 8.10 -4.42 -1.33
CA LEU A 256 7.31 -4.54 -2.55
C LEU A 256 8.21 -4.40 -3.78
N ALA A 257 9.17 -3.48 -3.69
CA ALA A 257 10.09 -3.24 -4.77
C ALA A 257 11.06 -4.40 -4.98
N GLU A 258 11.74 -4.85 -3.94
CA GLU A 258 12.69 -5.94 -4.06
C GLU A 258 12.01 -7.25 -4.54
N ASN A 259 10.82 -7.54 -4.03
CA ASN A 259 10.12 -8.79 -4.36
C ASN A 259 8.59 -8.61 -4.36
N PRO A 260 8.00 -8.18 -5.49
CA PRO A 260 6.55 -8.01 -5.63
C PRO A 260 5.77 -9.31 -5.44
N ALA A 261 6.39 -10.45 -5.78
CA ALA A 261 5.74 -11.76 -5.67
C ALA A 261 5.40 -12.14 -4.22
N LYS A 262 6.10 -11.57 -3.22
CA LYS A 262 5.76 -11.78 -1.80
C LYS A 262 4.41 -11.19 -1.40
N PHE A 263 3.84 -10.30 -2.22
CA PHE A 263 2.57 -9.64 -1.96
C PHE A 263 1.43 -10.21 -2.81
N GLN A 264 1.71 -11.24 -3.60
CA GLN A 264 0.71 -12.03 -4.34
C GLN A 264 0.13 -13.12 -3.45
N GLY A 265 -1.13 -13.46 -3.67
CA GLY A 265 -1.83 -14.45 -2.86
C GLY A 265 -2.54 -13.85 -1.64
N ILE A 266 -2.51 -12.52 -1.47
CA ILE A 266 -3.36 -11.83 -0.48
C ILE A 266 -4.85 -12.02 -0.79
N GLU A 267 -5.18 -12.36 -2.04
CA GLU A 267 -6.56 -12.63 -2.43
C GLU A 267 -7.13 -13.84 -1.66
N TRP A 268 -6.28 -14.81 -1.31
CA TRP A 268 -6.67 -15.90 -0.43
C TRP A 268 -6.93 -15.43 1.00
N ASP A 269 -6.13 -14.51 1.50
CA ASP A 269 -6.32 -13.94 2.83
C ASP A 269 -7.62 -13.13 2.88
N PHE A 270 -7.94 -12.38 1.82
CA PHE A 270 -9.24 -11.69 1.70
C PHE A 270 -10.41 -12.67 1.70
N LEU A 271 -10.34 -13.74 0.91
CA LEU A 271 -11.36 -14.78 0.88
C LEU A 271 -11.58 -15.41 2.27
N GLU A 272 -10.51 -15.62 3.03
CA GLU A 272 -10.57 -16.21 4.36
C GLU A 272 -11.13 -15.26 5.42
N LEU A 273 -10.84 -13.96 5.33
CA LEU A 273 -11.16 -13.00 6.38
C LEU A 273 -12.48 -12.25 6.14
N GLU A 274 -12.77 -11.86 4.91
CA GLU A 274 -13.83 -10.89 4.59
C GLU A 274 -15.08 -11.53 3.97
N VAL A 275 -14.96 -12.74 3.42
CA VAL A 275 -16.06 -13.38 2.70
C VAL A 275 -16.91 -14.24 3.64
N LYS A 276 -18.24 -14.09 3.55
CA LYS A 276 -19.22 -14.88 4.32
C LYS A 276 -18.90 -16.38 4.22
N GLN A 277 -19.05 -17.08 5.36
CA GLN A 277 -18.66 -18.48 5.48
C GLN A 277 -19.33 -19.38 4.43
N GLU A 278 -20.59 -19.13 4.10
CA GLU A 278 -21.35 -19.91 3.11
C GLU A 278 -20.72 -19.80 1.71
N VAL A 279 -20.43 -18.57 1.28
CA VAL A 279 -19.80 -18.28 -0.02
C VAL A 279 -18.40 -18.89 -0.06
N ARG A 280 -17.63 -18.73 1.02
CA ARG A 280 -16.28 -19.28 1.14
C ARG A 280 -16.26 -20.82 1.04
N GLN A 281 -17.20 -21.52 1.67
CA GLN A 281 -17.26 -22.98 1.57
C GLN A 281 -17.60 -23.44 0.16
N ARG A 282 -18.52 -22.76 -0.54
CA ARG A 282 -18.81 -23.06 -1.94
C ARG A 282 -17.63 -22.75 -2.85
N PHE A 283 -16.91 -21.66 -2.58
CA PHE A 283 -15.67 -21.36 -3.30
C PHE A 283 -14.68 -22.52 -3.17
N TYR A 284 -14.44 -23.02 -1.96
CA TYR A 284 -13.53 -24.14 -1.75
C TYR A 284 -13.99 -25.43 -2.42
N ALA A 285 -15.29 -25.71 -2.42
CA ALA A 285 -15.85 -26.88 -3.09
C ALA A 285 -15.61 -26.83 -4.61
N ARG A 286 -15.68 -25.64 -5.21
CA ARG A 286 -15.57 -25.44 -6.65
C ARG A 286 -14.14 -25.23 -7.15
N PHE A 287 -13.39 -24.35 -6.49
CA PHE A 287 -12.09 -23.87 -6.96
C PHE A 287 -10.91 -24.43 -6.16
N GLY A 288 -11.18 -25.13 -5.05
CA GLY A 288 -10.16 -25.66 -4.15
C GLY A 288 -9.75 -24.66 -3.07
N ARG A 289 -8.78 -25.07 -2.25
CA ARG A 289 -8.28 -24.30 -1.10
C ARG A 289 -6.86 -23.79 -1.34
N LYS A 290 -6.49 -22.77 -0.57
CA LYS A 290 -5.12 -22.28 -0.45
C LYS A 290 -4.19 -23.44 -0.06
N ASP A 291 -3.09 -23.61 -0.80
CA ASP A 291 -2.01 -24.55 -0.47
C ASP A 291 -1.17 -23.99 0.68
N ALA A 292 -0.51 -24.85 1.45
CA ALA A 292 0.42 -24.41 2.49
C ALA A 292 1.69 -23.79 1.89
N ASP A 293 2.05 -24.17 0.66
CA ASP A 293 3.18 -23.63 -0.08
C ASP A 293 2.77 -22.36 -0.85
N ALA A 294 3.33 -21.22 -0.40
CA ALA A 294 3.10 -19.92 -1.02
C ALA A 294 3.47 -19.88 -2.52
N LYS A 295 4.50 -20.62 -2.94
CA LYS A 295 4.91 -20.66 -4.35
C LYS A 295 3.86 -21.36 -5.21
N LYS A 296 3.32 -22.48 -4.73
CA LYS A 296 2.24 -23.20 -5.42
C LYS A 296 0.96 -22.37 -5.50
N ASN A 297 0.67 -21.56 -4.49
CA ASN A 297 -0.46 -20.63 -4.55
C ASN A 297 -0.32 -19.64 -5.70
N VAL A 298 0.86 -19.01 -5.83
CA VAL A 298 1.12 -18.04 -6.90
C VAL A 298 1.10 -18.71 -8.28
N GLU A 299 1.74 -19.86 -8.45
CA GLU A 299 1.71 -20.63 -9.70
C GLU A 299 0.28 -21.07 -10.06
N GLY A 300 -0.49 -21.48 -9.05
CA GLY A 300 -1.88 -21.93 -9.19
C GLY A 300 -2.86 -20.85 -9.61
N LEU A 301 -2.57 -19.57 -9.39
CA LEU A 301 -3.46 -18.46 -9.78
C LEU A 301 -3.76 -18.45 -11.29
N THR A 302 -2.76 -18.78 -12.11
CA THR A 302 -2.92 -18.83 -13.58
C THR A 302 -3.47 -20.17 -14.08
N ARG A 303 -3.65 -21.15 -13.19
CA ARG A 303 -4.19 -22.46 -13.54
C ARG A 303 -5.64 -22.26 -13.98
N ARG A 304 -5.97 -22.81 -15.16
CA ARG A 304 -7.37 -22.90 -15.59
C ARG A 304 -8.16 -23.64 -14.53
N THR A 305 -9.29 -23.09 -14.14
CA THR A 305 -10.22 -23.80 -13.26
C THR A 305 -10.56 -25.14 -13.93
N PRO A 306 -10.65 -26.25 -13.18
CA PRO A 306 -10.86 -27.57 -13.75
C PRO A 306 -12.23 -27.66 -14.44
N LEU A 307 -12.26 -27.24 -15.71
CA LEU A 307 -13.41 -27.35 -16.62
C LEU A 307 -13.72 -28.81 -16.94
N GLU A 308 -12.75 -29.72 -16.75
CA GLU A 308 -12.87 -31.13 -17.15
C GLU A 308 -13.59 -32.03 -16.12
N SER A 309 -13.70 -31.62 -14.85
CA SER A 309 -14.51 -32.36 -13.86
C SER A 309 -15.87 -31.71 -13.59
N TRP A 310 -16.03 -30.42 -13.92
CA TRP A 310 -17.26 -29.61 -13.88
C TRP A 310 -17.70 -29.32 -15.32
N ASN A 311 -18.00 -30.37 -16.08
CA ASN A 311 -18.41 -30.27 -17.47
C ASN A 311 -19.66 -29.38 -17.61
N ARG A 312 -19.40 -28.13 -18.01
CA ARG A 312 -20.32 -27.11 -18.51
C ARG A 312 -21.45 -26.74 -17.56
N LEU A 313 -21.20 -25.74 -16.70
CA LEU A 313 -22.28 -24.82 -16.35
C LEU A 313 -22.98 -24.42 -17.65
N ASN A 314 -24.26 -24.78 -17.75
CA ASN A 314 -25.01 -24.52 -18.97
C ASN A 314 -25.41 -23.04 -18.98
N TYR A 315 -24.74 -22.26 -19.82
CA TYR A 315 -25.02 -20.85 -20.02
C TYR A 315 -26.03 -20.60 -21.14
N ASP A 316 -26.55 -21.64 -21.81
CA ASP A 316 -27.43 -21.50 -22.98
C ASP A 316 -28.73 -20.75 -22.64
N GLU A 317 -29.18 -20.83 -21.37
CA GLU A 317 -30.36 -20.11 -20.87
C GLU A 317 -30.05 -18.71 -20.33
N VAL A 318 -28.77 -18.32 -20.30
CA VAL A 318 -28.30 -17.01 -19.84
C VAL A 318 -28.25 -16.05 -21.02
N SER A 319 -29.01 -14.96 -20.95
CA SER A 319 -28.91 -13.89 -21.94
C SER A 319 -27.45 -13.41 -22.07
N PRO A 320 -26.92 -13.21 -23.29
CA PRO A 320 -25.56 -12.73 -23.51
C PRO A 320 -25.24 -11.43 -22.76
N VAL A 321 -26.25 -10.59 -22.50
CA VAL A 321 -26.10 -9.31 -21.78
C VAL A 321 -25.85 -9.52 -20.29
N ALA A 322 -26.44 -10.59 -19.73
CA ALA A 322 -26.31 -10.97 -18.32
C ALA A 322 -25.12 -11.91 -18.07
N LEU A 323 -24.43 -12.34 -19.13
CA LEU A 323 -23.21 -13.13 -19.03
C LEU A 323 -22.00 -12.18 -18.98
N LYS A 324 -21.33 -12.15 -17.83
CA LYS A 324 -20.23 -11.21 -17.54
C LYS A 324 -18.92 -11.97 -17.43
N LYS A 325 -18.18 -12.06 -18.53
CA LYS A 325 -16.84 -12.68 -18.52
C LYS A 325 -15.87 -11.81 -17.73
N CYS A 326 -15.12 -12.43 -16.82
CA CYS A 326 -14.03 -11.73 -16.13
C CYS A 326 -12.97 -11.27 -17.15
N PRO A 327 -12.30 -10.14 -16.89
CA PRO A 327 -11.17 -9.70 -17.71
C PRO A 327 -10.07 -10.77 -17.73
N ASP A 328 -9.44 -10.96 -18.89
CA ASP A 328 -8.23 -11.77 -19.06
C ASP A 328 -6.97 -10.87 -19.02
N THR A 329 -6.96 -9.95 -18.06
CA THR A 329 -5.88 -8.98 -17.85
C THR A 329 -5.55 -8.85 -16.37
N PHE A 330 -4.35 -8.35 -16.08
CA PHE A 330 -3.87 -8.06 -14.72
C PHE A 330 -3.82 -6.55 -14.48
N VAL A 331 -4.75 -5.82 -15.10
CA VAL A 331 -4.84 -4.36 -15.08
C VAL A 331 -6.10 -3.98 -14.33
N GLY A 332 -5.93 -3.27 -13.21
CA GLY A 332 -6.99 -2.90 -12.29
C GLY A 332 -8.12 -2.11 -12.95
N LEU A 333 -7.78 -1.22 -13.91
CA LEU A 333 -8.79 -0.45 -14.66
C LEU A 333 -9.78 -1.32 -15.43
N ASP A 334 -9.32 -2.42 -16.03
CA ASP A 334 -10.20 -3.34 -16.76
C ASP A 334 -11.17 -4.03 -15.81
N TRP A 335 -10.68 -4.39 -14.62
CA TRP A 335 -11.47 -4.98 -13.55
C TRP A 335 -12.46 -4.00 -12.90
N GLU A 336 -12.06 -2.75 -12.68
CA GLU A 336 -12.96 -1.69 -12.20
C GLU A 336 -14.07 -1.43 -13.23
N ALA A 337 -13.74 -1.32 -14.51
CA ALA A 337 -14.71 -1.15 -15.58
C ALA A 337 -15.66 -2.35 -15.69
N TRP A 338 -15.14 -3.57 -15.56
CA TRP A 338 -15.94 -4.80 -15.51
C TRP A 338 -16.89 -4.80 -14.31
N MET A 339 -16.40 -4.47 -13.10
CA MET A 339 -17.20 -4.42 -11.88
C MET A 339 -18.36 -3.44 -12.00
N LEU A 340 -18.15 -2.27 -12.60
CA LEU A 340 -19.19 -1.26 -12.84
C LEU A 340 -20.27 -1.74 -13.84
N SER A 341 -19.99 -2.77 -14.63
CA SER A 341 -20.94 -3.36 -15.58
C SER A 341 -21.83 -4.45 -14.97
N ILE A 342 -21.54 -4.88 -13.73
CA ILE A 342 -22.26 -5.94 -13.02
C ILE A 342 -23.54 -5.39 -12.40
N GLN A 343 -24.62 -6.14 -12.59
CA GLN A 343 -25.91 -5.95 -11.93
C GLN A 343 -26.31 -7.27 -11.26
N GLY A 344 -27.18 -7.21 -10.24
CA GLY A 344 -27.73 -8.44 -9.71
C GLY A 344 -28.61 -9.13 -10.75
N GLY A 345 -28.64 -10.45 -10.70
CA GLY A 345 -29.12 -11.33 -11.76
C GLY A 345 -28.08 -11.64 -12.84
N ASP A 346 -26.88 -11.05 -12.81
CA ASP A 346 -25.81 -11.41 -13.73
C ASP A 346 -25.11 -12.72 -13.35
N VAL A 347 -24.51 -13.36 -14.35
CA VAL A 347 -23.72 -14.58 -14.23
C VAL A 347 -22.28 -14.26 -14.64
N VAL A 348 -21.38 -14.36 -13.67
CA VAL A 348 -19.94 -14.13 -13.83
C VAL A 348 -19.27 -15.41 -14.33
N VAL A 349 -18.53 -15.28 -15.42
CA VAL A 349 -17.78 -16.40 -16.00
C VAL A 349 -16.30 -16.25 -15.67
N VAL A 350 -15.76 -17.30 -15.03
CA VAL A 350 -14.36 -17.39 -14.60
C VAL A 350 -13.68 -18.56 -15.29
N ASP A 351 -12.48 -18.32 -15.81
CA ASP A 351 -11.65 -19.32 -16.49
C ASP A 351 -10.42 -19.74 -15.67
N THR A 352 -9.98 -18.88 -14.73
CA THR A 352 -8.79 -19.09 -13.90
C THR A 352 -9.08 -18.85 -12.41
N LEU A 353 -8.24 -19.44 -11.55
CA LEU A 353 -8.34 -19.22 -10.11
C LEU A 353 -8.10 -17.75 -9.74
N PHE A 354 -7.20 -17.06 -10.45
CA PHE A 354 -7.00 -15.63 -10.36
C PHE A 354 -8.32 -14.87 -10.57
N GLN A 355 -9.02 -15.17 -11.66
CA GLN A 355 -10.28 -14.50 -11.97
C GLN A 355 -11.35 -14.77 -10.92
N ALA A 356 -11.43 -15.99 -10.40
CA ALA A 356 -12.40 -16.35 -9.38
C ALA A 356 -12.16 -15.59 -8.06
N LEU A 357 -10.90 -15.50 -7.62
CA LEU A 357 -10.54 -14.75 -6.42
C LEU A 357 -10.78 -13.25 -6.57
N TRP A 358 -10.35 -12.66 -7.69
CA TRP A 358 -10.52 -11.23 -7.94
C TRP A 358 -11.97 -10.83 -8.21
N ALA A 359 -12.77 -11.69 -8.83
CA ALA A 359 -14.21 -11.49 -8.94
C ALA A 359 -14.85 -11.39 -7.56
N ILE A 360 -14.52 -12.29 -6.63
CA ILE A 360 -15.04 -12.21 -5.26
C ILE A 360 -14.65 -10.92 -4.56
N ILE A 361 -13.37 -10.52 -4.66
CA ILE A 361 -12.89 -9.27 -4.06
C ILE A 361 -13.71 -8.09 -4.61
N MET A 362 -13.86 -7.98 -5.92
CA MET A 362 -14.59 -6.87 -6.55
C MET A 362 -16.07 -6.90 -6.19
N LEU A 363 -16.72 -8.06 -6.28
CA LEU A 363 -18.15 -8.21 -5.97
C LEU A 363 -18.48 -7.96 -4.50
N ALA A 364 -17.56 -8.24 -3.57
CA ALA A 364 -17.73 -7.94 -2.14
C ALA A 364 -17.86 -6.43 -1.85
N HIS A 365 -17.44 -5.56 -2.78
CA HIS A 365 -17.61 -4.11 -2.68
C HIS A 365 -18.93 -3.62 -3.28
N LEU A 366 -19.70 -4.49 -3.94
CA LEU A 366 -21.01 -4.17 -4.49
C LEU A 366 -22.12 -4.56 -3.49
N PRO A 367 -23.27 -3.84 -3.50
CA PRO A 367 -24.40 -4.17 -2.65
C PRO A 367 -25.21 -5.35 -3.21
N VAL A 368 -24.55 -6.48 -3.49
CA VAL A 368 -25.14 -7.69 -4.06
C VAL A 368 -24.72 -8.91 -3.23
N ASN A 369 -25.56 -9.95 -3.22
CA ASN A 369 -25.20 -11.24 -2.66
C ASN A 369 -24.44 -12.07 -3.70
N ILE A 370 -23.41 -12.79 -3.27
CA ILE A 370 -22.65 -13.68 -4.15
C ILE A 370 -23.17 -15.11 -3.97
N SER A 371 -23.57 -15.75 -5.07
CA SER A 371 -23.91 -17.17 -5.08
C SER A 371 -23.00 -17.91 -6.03
N ILE A 372 -22.21 -18.84 -5.50
CA ILE A 372 -21.38 -19.74 -6.31
C ILE A 372 -22.22 -20.96 -6.63
N ALA A 373 -22.38 -21.23 -7.92
CA ALA A 373 -23.12 -22.39 -8.42
C ALA A 373 -22.40 -23.70 -8.07
N ASP A 374 -23.19 -24.70 -7.69
CA ASP A 374 -22.73 -26.06 -7.46
C ASP A 374 -22.55 -26.82 -8.79
N LYS A 375 -21.93 -28.01 -8.70
CA LYS A 375 -21.53 -28.81 -9.87
C LYS A 375 -22.70 -29.22 -10.78
N GLU A 376 -23.91 -29.27 -10.24
CA GLU A 376 -25.13 -29.71 -10.93
C GLU A 376 -26.12 -28.56 -11.17
N ASP A 377 -25.77 -27.33 -10.80
CA ASP A 377 -26.66 -26.18 -10.92
C ASP A 377 -26.79 -25.74 -12.40
N THR A 378 -28.03 -25.57 -12.83
CA THR A 378 -28.37 -24.81 -14.03
C THR A 378 -28.80 -23.40 -13.64
N PHE A 379 -28.22 -22.39 -14.30
CA PHE A 379 -28.65 -21.01 -14.08
C PHE A 379 -30.07 -20.85 -14.59
N GLN A 380 -31.00 -20.62 -13.66
CA GLN A 380 -32.40 -20.41 -14.02
C GLN A 380 -32.56 -19.20 -14.95
N LYS A 381 -33.58 -19.25 -15.80
CA LYS A 381 -33.95 -18.14 -16.69
C LYS A 381 -34.39 -16.88 -15.93
N HIS A 382 -34.99 -17.05 -14.74
CA HIS A 382 -35.36 -15.97 -13.83
C HIS A 382 -34.38 -16.02 -12.66
N ARG A 383 -33.58 -14.97 -12.53
CA ARG A 383 -32.53 -14.85 -11.50
C ARG A 383 -32.87 -13.74 -10.53
N ASP A 384 -32.45 -13.94 -9.29
CA ASP A 384 -32.69 -12.98 -8.23
C ASP A 384 -31.91 -11.67 -8.54
N PRO A 385 -32.59 -10.51 -8.62
CA PRO A 385 -31.95 -9.23 -8.92
C PRO A 385 -31.03 -8.72 -7.80
N ASP A 386 -31.03 -9.35 -6.62
CA ASP A 386 -30.12 -9.03 -5.52
C ASP A 386 -28.91 -9.96 -5.46
N VAL A 387 -28.81 -10.95 -6.36
CA VAL A 387 -27.76 -11.98 -6.36
C VAL A 387 -26.95 -11.95 -7.65
N VAL A 388 -25.63 -11.91 -7.52
CA VAL A 388 -24.70 -12.20 -8.62
C VAL A 388 -24.28 -13.65 -8.51
N TYR A 389 -24.38 -14.35 -9.64
CA TYR A 389 -24.06 -15.76 -9.73
C TYR A 389 -22.68 -15.94 -10.32
N MET A 390 -21.89 -16.88 -9.80
CA MET A 390 -20.56 -17.22 -10.32
C MET A 390 -20.45 -18.71 -10.55
#